data_AF-A0A2S5IYB8-F1
#
_entry.id   AF-A0A2S5IYB8-F1
#
_cell.length_a   1.000
_cell.length_b   1.000
_cell.length_c   1.000
_cell.angle_alpha   90.00
_cell.angle_beta   90.00
_cell.angle_gamma   90.00
#
_symmetry.space_group_name_H-M   'P 1'
#
loop_
_entity.id
_entity.type
_entity.pdbx_description
1 polymer ?
#
loop_
_entity_poly.entity_id
_entity_poly.type
_entity_poly.pdbx_seq_one_letter_code
_entity_poly.pdbx_strand_id
1 'polypeptide(L)' 'MAQFGKGTWISLTMVLTPDGGLTLDYNYDRETGFGLSVTANDFSLELASYPRDKELVPAWWRERIARGDA' A
#
# COMPACT_ATOMS: atom_id res chain seq x y z
N MET A 1 8.51 -0.81 -6.89
CA MET A 1 8.60 -2.22 -7.37
C MET A 1 8.46 -3.15 -6.17
N ALA A 2 7.92 -4.35 -6.37
CA ALA A 2 7.80 -5.34 -5.29
C ALA A 2 9.16 -5.99 -4.98
N GLN A 3 9.44 -6.23 -3.70
CA GLN A 3 10.65 -6.91 -3.23
C GLN A 3 10.25 -8.10 -2.34
N PHE A 4 10.93 -9.23 -2.52
CA PHE A 4 10.70 -10.43 -1.70
C PHE A 4 10.87 -10.10 -0.20
N GLY A 5 9.91 -10.53 0.62
CA GLY A 5 9.86 -10.24 2.07
C GLY A 5 9.39 -8.82 2.43
N LYS A 6 9.38 -7.86 1.49
CA LYS A 6 8.92 -6.48 1.75
C LYS A 6 7.60 -6.12 1.07
N GLY A 7 7.13 -6.96 0.15
CA GLY A 7 5.95 -6.72 -0.67
C GLY A 7 6.13 -5.53 -1.63
N THR A 8 5.02 -4.90 -1.99
CA THR A 8 4.95 -3.73 -2.87
C THR A 8 4.66 -2.43 -2.09
N TRP A 9 4.66 -1.29 -2.78
CA TRP A 9 4.17 -0.02 -2.26
C TRP A 9 2.64 -0.04 -2.15
N ILE A 10 2.11 0.65 -1.14
CA ILE A 10 0.67 0.85 -0.89
C ILE A 10 0.11 1.90 -1.86
N SER A 11 0.83 3.00 -2.02
CA SER A 11 0.53 4.01 -3.02
C SER A 11 1.79 4.62 -3.61
N LEU A 12 1.64 5.29 -4.75
CA LEU A 12 2.66 6.07 -5.42
C LEU A 12 2.08 7.46 -5.72
N THR A 13 2.79 8.50 -5.32
CA THR A 13 2.55 9.85 -5.81
C THR A 13 3.59 10.20 -6.86
N MET A 14 3.12 10.58 -8.04
CA MET A 14 3.97 11.00 -9.16
C MET A 14 3.69 12.47 -9.46
N VAL A 15 4.74 13.28 -9.51
CA VAL A 15 4.67 14.68 -9.94
C VAL A 15 5.53 14.83 -11.19
N LEU A 16 4.88 15.22 -12.29
CA LEU A 16 5.51 15.52 -13.58
C LEU A 16 5.37 17.02 -13.87
N THR A 17 6.48 17.71 -14.12
CA THR A 17 6.49 19.15 -14.42
C THR A 17 6.68 19.40 -15.92
N PRO A 18 6.24 20.55 -16.47
CA PRO A 18 6.32 20.84 -17.90
C PRO A 18 7.74 20.89 -18.49
N ASP A 19 8.75 21.15 -17.65
CA ASP A 19 10.16 21.12 -18.01
C ASP A 19 10.76 19.69 -18.01
N GLY A 20 9.94 18.68 -17.76
CA GLY A 20 10.35 17.27 -17.76
C GLY A 20 10.86 16.76 -16.41
N GLY A 21 10.75 17.55 -15.34
CA GLY A 21 11.04 17.09 -13.99
C GLY A 21 10.06 15.99 -13.55
N LEU A 22 10.59 14.91 -12.97
CA LEU A 22 9.82 13.78 -12.47
C LEU A 22 10.20 13.49 -11.01
N THR A 23 9.21 13.52 -10.12
CA THR A 23 9.36 13.11 -8.71
C THR A 23 8.41 11.95 -8.41
N LEU A 24 8.93 10.92 -7.75
CA LEU A 24 8.18 9.72 -7.35
C LEU A 24 8.30 9.56 -5.83
N ASP A 25 7.17 9.51 -5.11
CA ASP A 25 7.10 9.18 -3.69
C ASP A 25 6.36 7.85 -3.51
N TYR A 26 7.08 6.84 -3.03
CA TYR A 26 6.53 5.52 -2.76
C TYR A 26 6.13 5.42 -1.29
N ASN A 27 4.85 5.15 -1.04
CA ASN A 27 4.34 4.95 0.30
C ASN A 27 4.26 3.45 0.62
N TYR A 28 4.88 3.03 1.72
CA TYR A 28 4.87 1.64 2.18
C TYR A 28 4.09 1.44 3.48
N ASP A 29 3.77 2.53 4.18
CA ASP A 29 3.42 2.51 5.60
C ASP A 29 2.20 3.37 5.94
N ARG A 30 2.04 4.53 5.31
CA ARG A 30 0.96 5.48 5.60
C ARG A 30 -0.37 4.92 5.11
N GLU A 31 -1.40 5.04 5.94
CA GLU A 31 -2.76 4.79 5.50
C GLU A 31 -3.16 5.84 4.45
N THR A 32 -3.76 5.38 3.35
CA THR A 32 -4.14 6.28 2.26
C THR A 32 -5.64 6.23 2.05
N GLY A 33 -6.27 7.40 1.99
CA GLY A 33 -7.61 7.51 1.43
C GLY A 33 -7.54 7.33 -0.08
N PHE A 34 -7.73 6.10 -0.57
CA PHE A 34 -7.66 5.79 -2.00
C PHE A 34 -8.73 6.49 -2.86
N GLY A 35 -9.68 7.22 -2.25
CA GLY A 35 -10.83 7.81 -2.95
C GLY A 35 -11.77 6.77 -3.55
N LEU A 36 -11.55 5.49 -3.22
CA LEU A 36 -12.26 4.30 -3.68
C LEU A 36 -12.58 3.44 -2.44
N SER A 37 -13.66 2.67 -2.50
CA SER A 37 -13.94 1.67 -1.47
C SER A 37 -12.94 0.53 -1.61
N VAL A 38 -12.04 0.39 -0.64
CA VAL A 38 -11.07 -0.70 -0.56
C VAL A 38 -11.46 -1.54 0.64
N THR A 39 -11.87 -2.77 0.40
CA THR A 39 -12.35 -3.67 1.46
C THR A 39 -11.17 -4.27 2.22
N ALA A 40 -11.41 -4.79 3.41
CA ALA A 40 -10.46 -5.62 4.15
C ALA A 40 -10.01 -6.86 3.36
N ASN A 41 -10.86 -7.36 2.46
CA ASN A 41 -10.50 -8.48 1.58
C ASN A 41 -9.46 -8.07 0.53
N ASP A 42 -9.56 -6.86 -0.03
CA ASP A 42 -8.56 -6.34 -0.99
C ASP A 42 -7.18 -6.24 -0.35
N PHE A 43 -7.13 -5.74 0.89
CA PHE A 43 -5.93 -5.69 1.71
C PHE A 43 -5.37 -7.09 2.04
N SER A 44 -6.23 -8.09 2.21
CA SER A 44 -5.81 -9.48 2.43
C SER A 44 -5.23 -10.10 1.15
N LEU A 45 -5.88 -9.85 0.01
CA LEU A 45 -5.43 -10.29 -1.31
C LEU A 45 -4.10 -9.68 -1.71
N GLU A 46 -3.85 -8.41 -1.37
CA GLU A 46 -2.58 -7.75 -1.62
C GLU A 46 -1.44 -8.43 -0.85
N LEU A 47 -1.61 -8.75 0.44
CA LEU A 47 -0.60 -9.46 1.22
C LEU A 47 -0.35 -10.89 0.72
N ALA A 48 -1.40 -11.56 0.21
CA ALA A 48 -1.24 -12.88 -0.40
C ALA A 48 -0.45 -12.83 -1.71
N SER A 49 -0.68 -11.78 -2.52
CA SER A 49 -0.01 -11.58 -3.81
C SER A 49 1.42 -11.04 -3.66
N TYR A 50 1.64 -10.17 -2.68
CA TYR A 50 2.90 -9.51 -2.38
C TYR A 50 3.26 -9.64 -0.90
N PRO A 51 3.75 -10.82 -0.47
CA PRO A 51 4.04 -11.08 0.94
C PRO A 51 5.02 -10.08 1.54
N ARG A 52 4.65 -9.60 2.73
CA ARG A 52 5.48 -8.76 3.60
C ARG A 52 5.82 -9.53 4.87
N ASP A 53 7.02 -9.33 5.39
CA ASP A 53 7.37 -9.76 6.74
C ASP A 53 6.42 -9.10 7.74
N LYS A 54 6.09 -9.82 8.82
CA LYS A 54 5.08 -9.37 9.80
C LYS A 54 5.38 -7.98 10.37
N GLU A 55 6.65 -7.64 10.52
CA GLU A 55 7.14 -6.35 11.03
C GLU A 55 6.94 -5.20 10.03
N LEU A 56 6.82 -5.52 8.73
CA LEU A 56 6.63 -4.56 7.65
C LEU A 56 5.15 -4.37 7.26
N VAL A 57 4.23 -5.10 7.90
CA VAL A 57 2.79 -4.87 7.74
C VAL A 57 2.34 -3.80 8.74
N PRO A 58 1.89 -2.62 8.27
CA PRO A 58 1.43 -1.55 9.16
C PRO A 58 0.31 -2.00 10.10
N ALA A 59 0.25 -1.42 11.30
CA ALA A 59 -0.75 -1.79 12.30
C ALA A 59 -2.18 -1.57 11.80
N TRP A 60 -2.46 -0.41 11.20
CA TRP A 60 -3.79 -0.09 10.66
C TRP A 60 -4.30 -1.10 9.63
N TRP A 61 -3.40 -1.68 8.83
CA TRP A 61 -3.75 -2.69 7.83
C TRP A 61 -4.16 -4.00 8.52
N ARG A 62 -3.36 -4.47 9.48
CA ARG A 62 -3.68 -5.66 10.28
C ARG A 62 -5.01 -5.50 11.02
N GLU A 63 -5.23 -4.32 11.61
CA GLU A 63 -6.47 -4.00 12.30
C GLU A 63 -7.67 -3.96 11.36
N ARG A 64 -7.53 -3.38 10.17
CA ARG A 64 -8.59 -3.34 9.15
C ARG A 64 -9.00 -4.75 8.70
N ILE A 65 -8.03 -5.63 8.46
CA ILE A 65 -8.29 -7.05 8.15
C ILE A 65 -9.03 -7.72 9.31
N ALA A 66 -8.56 -7.50 10.54
CA ALA A 66 -9.17 -8.10 11.73
C ALA A 66 -10.61 -7.63 11.99
N ARG A 67 -10.92 -6.36 11.68
CA ARG A 67 -12.28 -5.81 11.80
C ARG A 67 -13.21 -6.24 10.67
N GLY A 68 -12.66 -6.58 9.51
CA GLY A 68 -13.46 -6.94 8.32
C GLY A 68 -14.16 -5.74 7.67
N ASP A 69 -13.54 -4.55 7.75
CA ASP A 69 -14.09 -3.31 7.20
C ASP A 69 -14.37 -3.43 5.68
N ALA A 70 -15.48 -2.87 5.19
CA ALA A 70 -15.89 -2.87 3.77
C ALA A 70 -15.50 -1.56 3.05
#